data_AF-A0A7W0QIS9-F1
#
_entry.id   AF-A0A7W0QIS9-F1
#
_cell.length_a   1.000
_cell.length_b   1.000
_cell.length_c   1.000
_cell.angle_alpha   90.00
_cell.angle_beta   90.00
_cell.angle_gamma   90.00
#
_symmetry.space_group_name_H-M   'P 1'
#
loop_
_entity.id
_entity.type
_entity.pdbx_description
1 polymer ?
#
loop_
_entity_poly.entity_id
_entity_poly.type
_entity_poly.pdbx_seq_one_letter_code
_entity_poly.pdbx_strand_id
1 'polypeptide(L)'
;MTDTAQRPSEGDESLRRQLDAYELRDRFRLEDGRVFLSGVQALARLLGDQLRIDRRNGLNTAAFASGYQGSPLASFDGELSRAAKA
;
A
#
# COMPACT_ATOMS: atom_id res chain seq x y z
N MET A 1 42.79 -13.34 -1.96
CA MET A 1 41.69 -12.42 -1.60
C MET A 1 40.44 -12.93 -2.30
N THR A 2 39.76 -13.90 -1.69
CA THR A 2 38.48 -14.41 -2.18
C THR A 2 37.41 -13.38 -1.87
N ASP A 3 36.74 -12.90 -2.90
CA ASP A 3 35.52 -12.11 -2.79
C ASP A 3 34.44 -13.00 -2.15
N THR A 4 34.29 -12.91 -0.83
CA THR A 4 33.20 -13.53 -0.11
C THR A 4 31.93 -12.75 -0.44
N ALA A 5 31.35 -13.01 -1.61
CA ALA A 5 30.01 -12.55 -1.92
C ALA A 5 29.05 -13.15 -0.88
N GLN A 6 28.63 -12.32 0.07
CA GLN A 6 27.66 -12.66 1.11
C GLN A 6 26.42 -13.25 0.43
N ARG A 7 26.10 -14.52 0.70
CA ARG A 7 24.86 -15.13 0.18
C ARG A 7 23.67 -14.27 0.65
N PRO A 8 22.69 -13.98 -0.24
CA PRO A 8 21.50 -13.23 0.13
C PRO A 8 20.79 -13.94 1.28
N SER A 9 20.26 -13.17 2.24
CA SER A 9 19.53 -13.73 3.37
C SER A 9 18.19 -14.31 2.92
N GLU A 10 17.60 -15.23 3.71
CA GLU A 10 16.26 -15.79 3.41
C GLU A 10 15.20 -14.69 3.24
N GLY A 11 15.31 -13.60 4.00
CA GLY A 11 14.43 -12.44 3.88
C GLY A 11 14.58 -11.69 2.55
N ASP A 12 15.79 -11.64 1.98
CA ASP A 12 16.04 -11.01 0.68
C ASP A 12 15.46 -11.85 -0.45
N GLU A 13 15.55 -13.17 -0.35
CA GLU A 13 14.94 -14.06 -1.33
C GLU A 13 13.40 -14.04 -1.27
N SER A 14 12.83 -14.00 -0.06
CA SER A 14 11.38 -13.87 0.10
C SER A 14 10.88 -12.55 -0.47
N LEU A 15 11.63 -11.46 -0.28
CA LEU A 15 11.31 -10.19 -0.90
C LEU A 15 11.33 -10.28 -2.41
N ARG A 16 12.40 -10.84 -2.99
CA ARG A 16 12.54 -10.98 -4.44
C ARG A 16 11.34 -11.72 -5.02
N ARG A 17 10.98 -12.87 -4.44
CA ARG A 17 9.79 -13.64 -4.85
C ARG A 17 8.49 -12.83 -4.75
N GLN A 18 8.33 -12.05 -3.68
CA GLN A 18 7.17 -11.17 -3.54
C GLN A 18 7.15 -10.06 -4.61
N LEU A 19 8.29 -9.47 -4.93
CA LEU A 19 8.40 -8.41 -5.95
C LEU A 19 8.21 -8.97 -7.36
N ASP A 20 8.67 -10.20 -7.63
CA ASP A 20 8.47 -10.88 -8.92
C ASP A 20 6.98 -11.17 -9.18
N ALA A 21 6.21 -11.43 -8.13
CA ALA A 21 4.77 -11.67 -8.18
C ALA A 21 3.92 -10.39 -8.03
N TYR A 22 4.54 -9.22 -7.83
CA TYR A 22 3.85 -7.97 -7.50
C TYR A 22 3.08 -7.40 -8.70
N GLU A 23 1.80 -7.14 -8.50
CA GLU A 23 0.96 -6.41 -9.44
C GLU A 23 0.66 -4.99 -8.97
N LEU A 24 0.44 -4.06 -9.91
CA LEU A 24 0.11 -2.67 -9.59
C LEU A 24 -1.13 -2.51 -8.69
N ARG A 25 -2.07 -3.45 -8.71
CA ARG A 25 -3.25 -3.44 -7.84
C ARG A 25 -2.93 -3.78 -6.38
N ASP A 26 -1.82 -4.48 -6.15
CA ASP A 26 -1.41 -4.93 -4.81
C ASP A 26 -1.04 -3.76 -3.91
N ARG A 27 -0.71 -2.61 -4.51
CA ARG A 27 -0.51 -1.35 -3.80
C ARG A 27 -1.67 -1.00 -2.86
N PHE A 28 -2.91 -1.43 -3.13
CA PHE A 28 -4.08 -1.20 -2.28
C PHE A 28 -4.63 -2.48 -1.60
N ARG A 29 -4.28 -3.67 -2.12
CA ARG A 29 -4.83 -4.96 -1.66
C ARG A 29 -3.95 -5.68 -0.66
N LEU A 30 -2.65 -5.68 -0.89
CA LEU A 30 -1.72 -6.52 -0.15
C LEU A 30 -1.54 -5.96 1.25
N GLU A 31 -2.00 -6.68 2.28
CA GLU A 31 -2.01 -6.22 3.68
C GLU A 31 -0.69 -6.46 4.42
N ASP A 32 0.22 -7.24 3.85
CA ASP A 32 1.51 -7.60 4.46
C ASP A 32 2.65 -7.61 3.44
N GLY A 33 3.89 -7.47 3.91
CA GLY A 33 5.09 -7.36 3.10
C GLY A 33 5.29 -5.96 2.52
N ARG A 34 5.97 -5.87 1.37
CA ARG A 34 6.37 -4.61 0.73
C ARG A 34 5.50 -4.26 -0.48
N VAL A 35 5.13 -2.99 -0.56
CA VAL A 35 4.40 -2.37 -1.68
C VAL A 35 5.06 -1.05 -2.07
N PHE A 36 4.91 -0.65 -3.32
CA PHE A 36 5.39 0.65 -3.81
C PHE A 36 4.23 1.63 -3.94
N LEU A 37 4.37 2.79 -3.30
CA LEU A 37 3.35 3.84 -3.24
C LEU A 37 4.00 5.21 -3.46
N SER A 38 3.32 6.07 -4.22
CA SER A 38 3.56 7.51 -4.11
C SER A 38 2.95 8.04 -2.80
N GLY A 39 3.32 9.26 -2.39
CA GLY A 39 2.72 9.89 -1.19
C GLY A 39 1.19 10.00 -1.27
N VAL A 40 0.65 10.37 -2.44
CA VAL A 40 -0.81 10.48 -2.65
C VAL A 40 -1.49 9.11 -2.58
N GLN A 41 -0.85 8.06 -3.10
CA GLN A 41 -1.37 6.69 -3.00
C GLN A 41 -1.33 6.17 -1.57
N ALA A 42 -0.29 6.51 -0.80
CA ALA A 42 -0.20 6.13 0.61
C ALA A 42 -1.33 6.76 1.44
N LEU A 43 -1.64 8.04 1.20
CA LEU A 43 -2.79 8.70 1.84
C LEU A 43 -4.11 8.03 1.48
N ALA A 44 -4.31 7.65 0.21
CA ALA A 44 -5.55 7.01 -0.22
C ALA A 44 -5.70 5.60 0.39
N ARG A 45 -4.58 4.87 0.48
CA ARG A 45 -4.51 3.55 1.11
C ARG A 45 -4.79 3.58 2.61
N LEU A 46 -4.27 4.60 3.32
CA LEU A 46 -4.40 4.71 4.77
C LEU A 46 -5.85 4.57 5.25
N LEU A 47 -6.80 5.14 4.51
CA LEU A 47 -8.22 5.04 4.84
C LEU A 47 -8.71 3.59 4.83
N GLY A 48 -8.34 2.80 3.82
CA GLY A 48 -8.68 1.39 3.73
C GLY A 48 -8.00 0.56 4.81
N ASP A 49 -6.73 0.82 5.11
CA ASP A 49 -5.97 0.14 6.16
C ASP A 49 -6.56 0.44 7.55
N GLN A 50 -6.98 1.68 7.82
CA GLN A 50 -7.67 2.02 9.06
C GLN A 50 -8.99 1.26 9.19
N LEU A 51 -9.80 1.19 8.12
CA LEU A 51 -11.06 0.42 8.13
C LEU A 51 -10.81 -1.09 8.37
N ARG A 52 -9.71 -1.64 7.86
CA ARG A 52 -9.31 -3.03 8.14
C ARG A 52 -8.98 -3.22 9.62
N ILE A 53 -8.18 -2.31 10.19
CA ILE A 53 -7.82 -2.32 11.62
C ILE A 53 -9.07 -2.22 12.49
N ASP A 54 -9.96 -1.28 12.18
CA ASP A 54 -11.21 -1.07 12.92
C ASP A 54 -12.08 -2.34 12.91
N ARG A 55 -12.24 -2.99 11.75
CA ARG A 55 -12.97 -4.26 11.65
C ARG A 55 -12.34 -5.38 12.47
N ARG A 56 -11.00 -5.50 12.46
CA ARG A 56 -10.27 -6.48 13.30
C ARG A 56 -10.49 -6.22 14.79
N ASN A 57 -10.70 -4.96 15.18
CA ASN A 57 -11.02 -4.55 16.54
C ASN A 57 -12.53 -4.62 16.86
N GLY A 58 -13.37 -5.10 15.93
CA GLY A 58 -14.83 -5.20 16.12
C GLY A 58 -15.57 -3.86 16.06
N LEU A 59 -14.96 -2.82 15.50
CA LEU A 59 -15.57 -1.50 15.35
C LEU A 59 -16.36 -1.39 14.03
N ASN A 60 -17.48 -0.67 14.08
CA ASN A 60 -18.27 -0.34 12.89
C ASN A 60 -18.01 1.11 12.46
N THR A 61 -16.97 1.30 11.67
CA THR A 61 -16.52 2.63 11.21
C THR A 61 -16.65 2.79 9.70
N ALA A 62 -16.59 4.04 9.24
CA ALA A 62 -16.58 4.40 7.84
C ALA A 62 -15.53 5.49 7.60
N ALA A 63 -14.96 5.51 6.39
CA ALA A 63 -14.07 6.57 5.96
C ALA A 63 -14.88 7.60 5.16
N PHE A 64 -14.66 8.88 5.46
CA PHE A 64 -15.23 10.00 4.72
C PHE A 64 -14.10 10.91 4.27
N ALA A 65 -14.07 11.23 2.98
CA ALA A 65 -13.10 12.14 2.40
C ALA A 65 -13.84 13.23 1.62
N SER A 66 -13.40 14.47 1.80
CA SER A 66 -13.89 15.62 1.04
C SER A 66 -12.69 16.44 0.54
N GLY A 67 -12.89 17.12 -0.58
CA GLY A 67 -11.86 17.89 -1.25
C GLY A 67 -12.35 19.26 -1.68
N TYR A 68 -11.42 20.08 -2.17
CA TYR A 68 -11.68 21.38 -2.77
C TYR A 68 -10.94 21.49 -4.10
N GLN A 69 -11.49 22.27 -5.03
CA GLN A 69 -10.89 22.47 -6.35
C GLN A 69 -9.54 23.20 -6.24
N GLY A 70 -8.55 22.73 -6.99
CA GLY A 70 -7.19 23.30 -6.97
C GLY A 70 -6.33 22.81 -5.80
N SER A 71 -6.75 21.73 -5.12
CA SER A 71 -5.95 21.08 -4.07
C SER A 71 -4.55 20.72 -4.55
N PRO A 72 -3.50 20.92 -3.71
CA PRO A 72 -2.13 20.49 -4.01
C PRO A 72 -1.99 18.96 -4.01
N LEU A 73 -2.97 18.23 -3.46
CA LEU A 73 -3.07 16.77 -3.55
C LEU A 73 -3.80 16.36 -4.83
N ALA A 74 -3.42 16.96 -5.97
CA ALA A 74 -4.01 16.66 -7.26
C ALA A 74 -4.00 15.14 -7.53
N SER A 75 -5.07 14.64 -8.16
CA SER A 75 -5.31 13.21 -8.42
C SER A 75 -5.68 12.36 -7.20
N PHE A 76 -5.76 12.92 -5.98
CA PHE A 76 -6.14 12.16 -4.79
C PHE A 76 -7.52 11.50 -4.91
N ASP A 77 -8.53 12.21 -5.44
CA ASP A 77 -9.87 11.64 -5.67
C ASP A 77 -9.84 10.41 -6.60
N GLY A 78 -8.95 10.42 -7.59
CA GLY A 78 -8.74 9.29 -8.48
C GLY A 78 -8.11 8.10 -7.76
N GLU A 79 -7.11 8.35 -6.91
CA GLU A 79 -6.49 7.29 -6.09
C GLU A 79 -7.45 6.77 -5.02
N LEU A 80 -8.28 7.62 -4.42
CA LEU A 80 -9.38 7.20 -3.53
C LEU A 80 -10.35 6.26 -4.25
N SER A 81 -10.75 6.60 -5.48
CA SER A 81 -11.64 5.74 -6.28
C SER A 81 -10.99 4.38 -6.58
N ARG A 82 -9.68 4.34 -6.84
CA ARG A 82 -8.93 3.10 -7.07
C ARG A 82 -8.82 2.28 -5.79
N ALA A 83 -8.48 2.92 -4.67
CA ALA A 83 -8.38 2.29 -3.36
C ALA A 83 -9.73 1.69 -2.91
N ALA A 84 -10.84 2.40 -3.14
CA ALA A 84 -12.17 1.93 -2.79
C ALA A 84 -12.67 0.74 -3.63
N LYS A 85 -12.10 0.52 -4.81
CA LYS A 85 -12.42 -0.61 -5.72
C LYS A 85 -11.43 -1.77 -5.61
N ALA A 86 -10.36 -1.60 -4.84
CA ALA A 86 -9.31 -2.59 -4.67
C ALA A 86 -9.83 -3.75 -3.83
#